data_AF-A0A2M7WTC2-F1
#
_entry.id   AF-A0A2M7WTC2-F1
#
_cell.length_a   1.000
_cell.length_b   1.000
_cell.length_c   1.000
_cell.angle_alpha   90.00
_cell.angle_beta   90.00
_cell.angle_gamma   90.00
#
_symmetry.space_group_name_H-M   'P 1'
#
loop_
_entity.id
_entity.type
_entity.pdbx_description
1 polymer ?
#
loop_
_entity_poly.entity_id
_entity_poly.type
_entity_poly.pdbx_seq_one_letter_code
_entity_poly.pdbx_strand_id
1 'polypeptide(L)'
;RIVGYIRQAAIGDALVPYNERVDHALQKLLASHNWTGPQRDWLKRIAAQTKANMLVDHAALDDPDLIFKREGGGFARLDKMFNGQLQQVLESFNESIWAAA
;
A
#
# COMPACT_ATOMS: atom_id res chain seq x y z
N ARG A 1 15.64 -12.78 6.65
CA ARG A 1 16.38 -12.00 5.62
C ARG A 1 15.60 -10.72 5.40
N ILE A 2 16.09 -9.60 5.93
CA ILE A 2 15.46 -8.30 5.79
C ILE A 2 16.03 -7.71 4.50
N VAL A 3 15.20 -7.60 3.47
CA VAL A 3 15.59 -6.87 2.27
C VAL A 3 15.29 -5.39 2.54
N GLY A 4 16.30 -4.70 3.07
CA GLY A 4 16.33 -3.26 3.10
C GLY A 4 16.61 -2.73 1.70
N TYR A 5 15.62 -2.07 1.10
CA TYR A 5 15.87 -1.14 0.00
C TYR A 5 15.34 0.23 0.43
N ILE A 6 16.18 0.96 1.19
CA ILE A 6 16.10 2.41 1.18
C ILE A 6 16.60 2.81 -0.20
N ARG A 7 15.68 3.07 -1.13
CA ARG A 7 16.08 3.70 -2.39
C ARG A 7 16.22 5.20 -2.11
N GLN A 8 17.48 5.61 -2.00
CA GLN A 8 17.94 6.98 -1.89
C GLN A 8 17.36 7.79 -3.06
N ALA A 9 16.40 8.68 -2.78
CA ALA A 9 15.85 9.56 -3.81
C ALA A 9 16.88 10.65 -4.12
N ALA A 10 17.23 10.74 -5.39
CA ALA A 10 18.16 11.72 -5.93
C ALA A 10 17.66 13.15 -5.67
N ILE A 11 18.61 14.01 -5.33
CA ILE A 11 18.48 15.47 -5.34
C ILE A 11 18.13 15.86 -6.78
N GLY A 12 16.88 16.18 -7.11
CA GLY A 12 16.56 16.50 -8.50
C GLY A 12 15.15 16.94 -8.84
N ASP A 13 14.11 16.25 -8.37
CA ASP A 13 12.73 16.63 -8.67
C ASP A 13 12.02 16.99 -7.38
N ALA A 14 11.29 18.12 -7.38
CA ALA A 14 10.72 18.79 -6.22
C ALA A 14 10.42 17.84 -5.04
N LEU A 15 10.91 18.17 -3.84
CA LEU A 15 10.81 17.38 -2.61
C LEU A 15 9.33 17.12 -2.20
N VAL A 16 8.58 16.32 -2.96
CA VAL A 16 7.25 15.86 -2.57
C VAL A 16 7.44 15.02 -1.31
N PRO A 17 6.89 15.45 -0.16
CA PRO A 17 6.98 14.72 1.09
C PRO A 17 6.48 13.30 0.91
N TYR A 18 7.08 12.35 1.63
CA TYR A 18 6.71 10.94 1.54
C TYR A 18 5.19 10.70 1.70
N ASN A 19 4.58 11.36 2.68
CA ASN A 19 3.13 11.23 2.91
C ASN A 19 2.29 11.69 1.72
N GLU A 20 2.74 12.74 1.01
CA GLU A 20 2.06 13.26 -0.18
C GLU A 20 2.23 12.29 -1.36
N ARG A 21 3.39 11.64 -1.51
CA ARG A 21 3.58 10.55 -2.48
C ARG A 21 2.61 9.40 -2.23
N VAL A 22 2.42 9.03 -0.96
CA VAL A 22 1.47 7.98 -0.56
C VAL A 22 0.03 8.39 -0.87
N ASP A 23 -0.32 9.67 -0.66
CA ASP A 23 -1.63 10.20 -1.06
C ASP A 23 -1.84 10.13 -2.57
N HIS A 24 -0.87 10.57 -3.37
CA HIS A 24 -0.94 10.49 -4.83
C HIS A 24 -1.06 9.04 -5.32
N ALA A 25 -0.30 8.11 -4.74
CA ALA A 25 -0.39 6.69 -5.04
C ALA A 25 -1.79 6.13 -4.73
N LEU A 26 -2.38 6.50 -3.58
CA LEU A 26 -3.73 6.08 -3.21
C LEU A 26 -4.77 6.64 -4.19
N GLN A 27 -4.69 7.93 -4.55
CA GLN A 27 -5.62 8.54 -5.49
C GLN A 27 -5.56 7.87 -6.87
N LYS A 28 -4.34 7.64 -7.39
CA LYS A 28 -4.13 6.94 -8.65
C LYS A 28 -4.70 5.52 -8.61
N LEU A 29 -4.47 4.79 -7.52
CA LEU A 29 -5.00 3.44 -7.34
C LEU A 29 -6.53 3.44 -7.28
N LEU A 30 -7.13 4.34 -6.50
CA LEU A 30 -8.58 4.48 -6.39
C LEU A 30 -9.26 4.85 -7.72
N ALA A 31 -8.56 5.56 -8.61
CA ALA A 31 -9.04 5.91 -9.95
C ALA A 31 -8.84 4.80 -11.00
N SER A 32 -7.97 3.81 -10.73
CA SER A 32 -7.62 2.78 -11.73
C SER A 32 -8.69 1.72 -11.96
N HIS A 33 -9.55 1.47 -10.97
CA HIS A 33 -10.57 0.42 -11.02
C HIS A 33 -11.85 0.85 -10.28
N ASN A 34 -12.96 0.21 -10.59
CA ASN A 34 -14.21 0.36 -9.85
C ASN A 34 -14.17 -0.48 -8.56
N TRP A 35 -13.53 0.05 -7.54
CA TRP A 35 -13.45 -0.59 -6.22
C TRP A 35 -14.79 -0.58 -5.50
N THR A 36 -15.13 -1.71 -4.87
CA THR A 36 -16.23 -1.80 -3.91
C THR A 36 -15.94 -0.96 -2.66
N GLY A 37 -16.99 -0.59 -1.90
CA GLY A 37 -16.83 0.12 -0.62
C GLY A 37 -15.78 -0.52 0.31
N PRO A 38 -15.88 -1.82 0.62
CA PRO A 38 -14.90 -2.52 1.45
C PRO A 38 -13.46 -2.48 0.90
N GLN A 39 -13.28 -2.66 -0.41
CA GLN A 39 -11.95 -2.56 -1.03
C GLN A 39 -11.37 -1.15 -0.86
N ARG A 40 -12.15 -0.10 -1.10
CA ARG A 40 -11.71 1.30 -0.93
C ARG A 40 -11.28 1.59 0.51
N ASP A 41 -12.01 1.06 1.49
CA ASP A 41 -11.67 1.26 2.89
C ASP A 41 -10.39 0.53 3.28
N TRP A 42 -10.15 -0.67 2.74
CA TRP A 42 -8.88 -1.37 2.91
C TRP A 42 -7.71 -0.64 2.23
N LEU A 43 -7.90 -0.10 1.03
CA LEU A 43 -6.87 0.69 0.35
C LEU A 43 -6.49 1.94 1.16
N LYS A 44 -7.47 2.64 1.77
CA LYS A 44 -7.19 3.77 2.68
C LYS A 44 -6.40 3.33 3.92
N ARG A 45 -6.71 2.17 4.50
CA ARG A 45 -5.98 1.61 5.65
C ARG A 45 -4.54 1.23 5.28
N ILE A 46 -4.35 0.64 4.10
CA ILE A 46 -3.02 0.35 3.54
C ILE A 46 -2.21 1.65 3.43
N ALA A 47 -2.78 2.70 2.84
CA ALA A 47 -2.11 3.99 2.73
C ALA A 47 -1.80 4.62 4.10
N ALA A 48 -2.74 4.57 5.03
CA ALA A 48 -2.54 5.09 6.39
C ALA A 48 -1.39 4.37 7.12
N GLN A 49 -1.33 3.04 7.04
CA GLN A 49 -0.23 2.26 7.62
C GLN A 49 1.11 2.55 6.92
N THR A 50 1.07 2.73 5.59
CA THR A 50 2.25 3.09 4.80
C THR A 50 2.86 4.41 5.24
N LYS A 51 2.04 5.44 5.52
CA LYS A 51 2.49 6.72 6.08
C LYS A 51 3.05 6.60 7.49
N ALA A 52 2.57 5.64 8.29
CA ALA A 52 2.98 5.45 9.68
C ALA A 52 4.32 4.72 9.85
N ASN A 53 5.15 4.65 8.78
CA ASN A 53 6.49 4.05 8.71
C ASN A 53 6.55 2.53 8.43
N MET A 54 5.56 1.96 7.75
CA MET A 54 5.65 0.56 7.35
C MET A 54 5.10 0.34 5.94
N LEU A 55 5.98 -0.03 5.00
CA LEU A 55 5.53 -0.56 3.71
C LEU A 55 4.64 -1.78 3.96
N VAL A 56 3.41 -1.74 3.46
CA VAL A 56 2.49 -2.87 3.59
C VAL A 56 2.80 -3.88 2.49
N ASP A 57 3.40 -5.00 2.89
CA ASP A 57 3.64 -6.16 2.05
C ASP A 57 2.82 -7.37 2.55
N HIS A 58 2.99 -8.53 1.90
CA HIS A 58 2.32 -9.76 2.33
C HIS A 58 2.55 -10.08 3.81
N ALA A 59 3.78 -9.91 4.33
CA ALA A 59 4.09 -10.24 5.72
C ALA A 59 3.37 -9.29 6.68
N ALA A 60 3.31 -7.99 6.36
CA ALA A 60 2.56 -6.99 7.11
C ALA A 60 1.06 -7.34 7.21
N LEU A 61 0.49 -7.93 6.15
CA LEU A 61 -0.92 -8.33 6.18
C LEU A 61 -1.20 -9.46 7.16
N ASP A 62 -0.23 -10.36 7.40
CA ASP A 62 -0.37 -11.50 8.30
C ASP A 62 0.18 -11.29 9.72
N ASP A 63 0.78 -10.14 9.99
CA ASP A 63 1.27 -9.77 11.32
C ASP A 63 0.11 -9.65 12.34
N PRO A 64 0.11 -10.43 13.43
CA PRO A 64 -0.97 -10.46 14.41
C PRO A 64 -1.22 -9.12 15.12
N ASP A 65 -0.24 -8.23 15.19
CA ASP A 65 -0.37 -6.93 15.86
C ASP A 65 -0.98 -5.86 14.94
N LEU A 66 -0.98 -6.10 13.64
CA LEU A 66 -1.48 -5.16 12.65
C LEU A 66 -2.98 -5.30 12.39
N ILE A 67 -3.58 -4.20 11.96
CA ILE A 67 -5.02 -4.10 11.70
C ILE A 67 -5.50 -5.07 10.61
N PHE A 68 -4.61 -5.39 9.66
CA PHE A 68 -4.90 -6.31 8.56
C PHE A 68 -5.16 -7.73 9.04
N LYS A 69 -4.41 -8.21 10.03
CA LYS A 69 -4.67 -9.53 10.63
C LYS A 69 -5.88 -9.49 11.56
N ARG A 70 -5.94 -8.49 12.44
CA ARG A 70 -6.98 -8.37 13.48
C ARG A 70 -8.38 -8.12 12.92
N GLU A 71 -8.51 -7.25 11.92
CA GLU A 71 -9.81 -6.89 11.33
C GLU A 71 -10.01 -7.50 9.94
N GLY A 72 -8.94 -7.70 9.18
CA GLY A 72 -9.00 -8.20 7.80
C GLY A 72 -8.86 -9.73 7.67
N GLY A 73 -8.44 -10.41 8.74
CA GLY A 73 -8.19 -11.85 8.76
C GLY A 73 -6.90 -12.28 8.04
N GLY A 74 -6.03 -11.33 7.70
CA GLY A 74 -4.76 -11.60 7.04
C GLY A 74 -4.81 -11.65 5.52
N PHE A 75 -3.67 -11.95 4.89
CA PHE A 75 -3.52 -11.91 3.43
C PHE A 75 -4.57 -12.77 2.74
N ALA A 76 -4.73 -14.02 3.14
CA ALA A 76 -5.62 -14.97 2.47
C ALA A 76 -7.10 -14.53 2.43
N ARG A 77 -7.58 -13.80 3.44
CA ARG A 77 -8.96 -13.30 3.47
C ARG A 77 -9.09 -12.00 2.69
N LEU A 78 -8.12 -11.10 2.84
CA LEU A 78 -8.10 -9.86 2.08
C LEU A 78 -7.94 -10.14 0.58
N ASP A 79 -7.10 -11.09 0.19
CA ASP A 79 -6.89 -11.45 -1.21
C ASP A 79 -8.17 -11.92 -1.91
N LYS A 80 -9.01 -12.70 -1.21
CA LYS A 80 -10.36 -13.03 -1.69
C LYS A 80 -11.24 -11.80 -1.90
N MET A 81 -11.14 -10.80 -1.02
CA MET A 81 -11.86 -9.52 -1.18
C MET A 81 -11.38 -8.75 -2.40
N PHE A 82 -10.12 -8.94 -2.81
CA PHE A 82 -9.52 -8.36 -4.00
C PHE A 82 -9.51 -9.34 -5.19
N ASN A 83 -10.37 -10.35 -5.19
CA ASN A 83 -10.51 -11.32 -6.28
C ASN A 83 -9.19 -12.04 -6.67
N GLY A 84 -8.30 -12.27 -5.71
CA GLY A 84 -7.00 -12.89 -5.95
C GLY A 84 -5.92 -11.92 -6.47
N GLN A 85 -6.19 -10.62 -6.48
CA GLN A 85 -5.31 -9.61 -7.06
C GLN A 85 -4.62 -8.74 -6.00
N LEU A 86 -4.70 -9.07 -4.70
CA LEU A 86 -4.18 -8.19 -3.66
C LEU A 86 -2.67 -7.94 -3.79
N GLN A 87 -1.90 -8.98 -4.15
CA GLN A 87 -0.46 -8.83 -4.37
C GLN A 87 -0.16 -7.79 -5.46
N GLN A 88 -0.84 -7.89 -6.61
CA GLN A 88 -0.67 -6.95 -7.72
C GLN A 88 -1.11 -5.52 -7.34
N VAL A 89 -2.15 -5.41 -6.52
CA VAL A 89 -2.62 -4.13 -5.99
C VAL A 89 -1.57 -3.48 -5.09
N LEU A 90 -0.96 -4.24 -4.19
CA LEU A 90 0.12 -3.74 -3.31
C LEU A 90 1.35 -3.35 -4.12
N GLU A 91 1.74 -4.14 -5.12
CA GLU A 91 2.85 -3.82 -6.02
C GLU A 91 2.59 -2.51 -6.78
N SER A 92 1.42 -2.38 -7.42
CA SER A 92 1.03 -1.18 -8.16
C SER A 92 0.99 0.07 -7.28
N PHE A 93 0.52 -0.09 -6.03
CA PHE A 93 0.52 0.97 -5.03
C PHE A 93 1.95 1.39 -4.67
N ASN A 94 2.80 0.42 -4.33
CA ASN A 94 4.18 0.66 -3.92
C ASN A 94 5.01 1.28 -5.04
N GLU A 95 4.83 0.83 -6.28
CA GLU A 95 5.44 1.44 -7.45
C GLU A 95 5.00 2.89 -7.64
N SER A 96 3.70 3.17 -7.45
CA SER A 96 3.15 4.53 -7.61
C SER A 96 3.68 5.53 -6.59
N ILE A 97 4.17 5.08 -5.42
CA ILE A 97 4.82 5.96 -4.42
C ILE A 97 6.17 6.49 -4.95
N TRP A 98 6.89 5.67 -5.71
CA TRP A 98 8.26 5.94 -6.14
C TRP A 98 8.40 6.31 -7.62
N ALA A 99 7.35 6.10 -8.42
CA ALA A 99 7.29 6.63 -9.77
C ALA A 99 7.54 8.14 -9.71
N ALA A 100 8.45 8.65 -10.56
CA ALA A 100 8.67 10.08 -10.70
C ALA A 100 7.31 10.74 -10.98
N ALA A 101 6.97 11.72 -10.14
CA ALA A 101 5.70 12.45 -10.21
C ALA A 101 5.59 13.26 -11.51
#